data_AF-A0A6P2AWB4-F1
#
_entry.id   AF-A0A6P2AWB4-F1
#
_cell.length_a   1.000
_cell.length_b   1.000
_cell.length_c   1.000
_cell.angle_alpha   90.00
_cell.angle_beta   90.00
_cell.angle_gamma   90.00
#
_symmetry.space_group_name_H-M   'P 1'
#
loop_
_entity.id
_entity.type
_entity.pdbx_description
1 polymer ?
#
loop_
_entity_poly.entity_id
_entity_poly.type
_entity_poly.pdbx_seq_one_letter_code
_entity_poly.pdbx_strand_id
1 'polypeptide(L)'
;MMTHESIVARSLAPEDIHSEMYIAVTHVIAQHMPMFCAEQSDLERGEPYRVVWLPRPEHRQPLRVLDVCLPFVLVESARRRTRTLDVRTCRLARLEDRFGRMYFKRIRRRIKQRQKNKM
;
A
#
# COMPACT_ATOMS: atom_id res chain seq x y z
N MET A 1 -4.34 35.60 -1.61
CA MET A 1 -4.74 34.28 -1.09
C MET A 1 -4.02 33.22 -1.91
N MET A 2 -3.07 32.48 -1.33
CA MET A 2 -2.50 31.31 -2.01
C MET A 2 -3.51 30.16 -1.89
N THR A 3 -4.12 29.77 -3.00
CA THR A 3 -4.92 28.56 -3.08
C THR A 3 -3.99 27.37 -2.82
N HIS A 4 -4.17 26.71 -1.67
CA HIS A 4 -3.56 25.41 -1.43
C HIS A 4 -4.20 24.42 -2.40
N GLU A 5 -3.60 24.22 -3.57
CA GLU A 5 -3.96 23.11 -4.46
C GLU A 5 -3.80 21.80 -3.68
N SER A 6 -4.91 21.09 -3.50
CA SER A 6 -4.91 19.76 -2.92
C SER A 6 -4.28 18.81 -3.93
N ILE A 7 -3.09 18.31 -3.63
CA ILE A 7 -2.43 17.31 -4.47
C ILE A 7 -3.09 15.95 -4.21
N VAL A 8 -3.77 15.41 -5.21
CA VAL A 8 -4.53 14.16 -5.12
C VAL A 8 -3.60 12.98 -5.46
N ALA A 9 -3.68 11.91 -4.67
CA ALA A 9 -2.98 10.67 -4.97
C ALA A 9 -3.57 10.01 -6.22
N ARG A 10 -2.71 9.61 -7.17
CA ARG A 10 -3.14 9.01 -8.45
C ARG A 10 -3.06 7.50 -8.38
N SER A 11 -4.05 6.79 -8.92
CA SER A 11 -3.98 5.33 -9.12
C SER A 11 -2.73 4.98 -9.94
N LEU A 12 -2.06 3.90 -9.57
CA LEU A 12 -0.80 3.49 -10.19
C LEU A 12 -0.98 2.11 -10.84
N ALA A 13 -0.67 2.00 -12.13
CA ALA A 13 -0.61 0.72 -12.81
C ALA A 13 0.68 -0.02 -12.40
N PRO A 14 0.72 -1.36 -12.43
CA PRO A 14 1.92 -2.14 -12.11
C PRO A 14 3.17 -1.70 -12.88
N GLU A 15 3.03 -1.50 -14.20
CA GLU A 15 4.08 -1.10 -15.13
C GLU A 15 4.62 0.31 -14.90
N ASP A 16 3.84 1.18 -14.25
CA ASP A 16 4.27 2.53 -13.90
C ASP A 16 5.15 2.54 -12.65
N ILE A 17 5.33 1.41 -11.94
CA ILE A 17 6.07 1.33 -10.69
C ILE A 17 7.58 1.30 -10.97
N HIS A 18 8.32 2.21 -10.34
CA HIS A 18 9.77 2.28 -10.39
C HIS A 18 10.35 2.63 -9.02
N SER A 19 11.64 2.37 -8.85
CA SER A 19 12.38 2.65 -7.61
C SER A 19 12.31 4.12 -7.21
N GLU A 20 12.50 4.36 -5.91
CA GLU A 20 12.45 5.67 -5.26
C GLU A 20 11.08 6.38 -5.23
N MET A 21 10.03 5.75 -5.78
CA MET A 21 8.67 6.26 -5.63
C MET A 21 8.11 6.12 -4.22
N TYR A 22 7.23 7.05 -3.87
CA TYR A 22 6.39 6.92 -2.70
C TYR A 22 5.00 6.44 -3.11
N ILE A 23 4.54 5.37 -2.47
CA ILE A 23 3.25 4.74 -2.76
C ILE A 23 2.45 4.51 -1.49
N ALA A 24 1.14 4.37 -1.63
CA ALA A 24 0.24 3.87 -0.60
C ALA A 24 -0.59 2.71 -1.14
N VAL A 25 -0.79 1.69 -0.31
CA VAL A 25 -1.78 0.65 -0.60
C VAL A 25 -3.15 1.22 -0.28
N THR A 26 -4.03 1.30 -1.28
CA THR A 26 -5.41 1.81 -1.10
C THR A 26 -6.39 0.67 -0.85
N HIS A 27 -6.16 -0.48 -1.48
CA HIS A 27 -6.98 -1.67 -1.34
C HIS A 27 -6.15 -2.95 -1.41
N VAL A 28 -6.66 -4.00 -0.79
CA VAL A 28 -6.17 -5.37 -0.91
C VAL A 28 -7.26 -6.20 -1.58
N ILE A 29 -6.86 -7.04 -2.52
CA ILE A 29 -7.74 -7.90 -3.31
C ILE A 29 -7.47 -9.35 -2.87
N ALA A 30 -8.51 -10.03 -2.41
CA ALA A 30 -8.46 -11.46 -2.08
C ALA A 30 -9.33 -12.24 -3.06
N GLN A 31 -8.80 -13.33 -3.61
CA GLN A 31 -9.57 -14.27 -4.42
C GLN A 31 -10.11 -15.37 -3.50
N HIS A 32 -11.41 -15.56 -3.52
CA HIS A 32 -12.10 -16.55 -2.72
C HIS A 32 -12.75 -17.57 -3.65
N MET A 33 -12.67 -18.84 -3.26
CA MET A 33 -13.52 -19.88 -3.83
C MET A 33 -14.79 -19.97 -3.00
N PRO A 34 -15.97 -20.10 -3.61
CA PRO A 34 -17.16 -20.52 -2.88
C PRO A 34 -16.88 -21.91 -2.28
N MET A 35 -16.70 -22.01 -0.96
CA MET A 35 -16.67 -23.31 -0.29
C MET A 35 -18.10 -23.73 0.03
N PHE A 36 -18.37 -25.03 -0.17
CA PHE A 36 -19.62 -25.75 0.05
C PHE A 36 -20.21 -25.58 1.47
N CYS A 37 -20.80 -24.43 1.78
CA CYS A 37 -21.59 -24.25 2.98
C CYS A 37 -22.95 -23.64 2.63
N ALA A 38 -23.92 -24.56 2.53
CA ALA A 38 -25.36 -24.41 2.63
C ALA A 38 -26.13 -23.79 1.46
N GLU A 39 -27.23 -24.48 1.19
CA GLU A 39 -28.28 -24.32 0.19
C GLU A 39 -28.73 -22.87 -0.07
N GLN A 40 -29.04 -22.63 -1.35
CA GLN A 40 -29.80 -21.50 -1.92
C GLN A 40 -29.14 -20.10 -1.97
N SER A 41 -28.61 -19.75 -3.14
CA SER A 41 -29.26 -18.82 -4.10
C SER A 41 -28.24 -18.42 -5.18
N ASP A 42 -28.55 -18.76 -6.44
CA ASP A 42 -27.95 -18.33 -7.73
C ASP A 42 -26.42 -18.34 -7.94
N LEU A 43 -25.62 -18.66 -6.93
CA LEU A 43 -24.19 -18.94 -7.02
C LEU A 43 -23.92 -20.35 -7.57
N GLU A 44 -24.65 -20.75 -8.61
CA GLU A 44 -24.49 -22.05 -9.29
C GLU A 44 -23.29 -22.11 -10.26
N ARG A 45 -22.25 -21.31 -10.04
CA ARG A 45 -20.95 -21.57 -10.69
C ARG A 45 -19.84 -21.43 -9.67
N GLY A 46 -19.09 -22.51 -9.47
CA GLY A 46 -17.87 -22.58 -8.66
C GLY A 46 -16.72 -21.72 -9.21
N GLU A 47 -17.02 -20.53 -9.74
CA GLU A 47 -16.05 -19.58 -10.22
C GLU A 47 -15.50 -18.77 -9.04
N PRO A 48 -14.17 -18.59 -8.96
CA PRO A 48 -13.59 -17.75 -7.94
C PRO A 48 -14.05 -16.31 -8.08
N TYR A 49 -14.43 -15.70 -6.96
CA TYR A 49 -14.78 -14.29 -6.88
C TYR A 49 -13.68 -13.47 -6.19
N ARG A 50 -13.64 -12.16 -6.47
CA ARG A 50 -12.68 -11.23 -5.86
C ARG A 50 -13.38 -10.34 -4.85
N VAL A 51 -12.82 -10.27 -3.65
CA VAL A 51 -13.25 -9.33 -2.62
C VAL A 51 -12.20 -8.24 -2.45
N VAL A 52 -12.66 -6.99 -2.38
CA VAL A 52 -11.81 -5.81 -2.22
C VAL A 52 -11.97 -5.28 -0.80
N TRP A 53 -10.86 -5.21 -0.07
CA TRP A 53 -10.80 -4.76 1.31
C TRP A 53 -9.95 -3.52 1.46
N LEU A 54 -10.21 -2.72 2.49
CA LEU A 54 -9.24 -1.73 2.94
C LEU A 54 -8.06 -2.45 3.62
N PRO A 55 -6.81 -1.96 3.45
CA PRO A 55 -5.66 -2.53 4.14
C PRO A 55 -5.85 -2.46 5.65
N ARG A 56 -5.23 -3.39 6.39
CA ARG A 56 -5.15 -3.31 7.85
C ARG A 56 -4.44 -2.01 8.28
N PRO A 57 -4.78 -1.40 9.43
CA PRO A 57 -4.22 -0.12 9.86
C PRO A 57 -2.69 -0.02 9.77
N GLU A 58 -1.98 -1.06 10.15
CA GLU A 58 -0.52 -1.18 10.09
C GLU A 58 0.06 -1.11 8.67
N HIS A 59 -0.76 -1.38 7.65
CA HIS A 59 -0.40 -1.39 6.23
C HIS A 59 -0.82 -0.12 5.48
N ARG A 60 -1.55 0.81 6.12
CA ARG A 60 -2.04 2.07 5.53
C ARG A 60 -1.00 3.19 5.49
N GLN A 61 0.26 2.91 5.81
CA GLN A 61 1.32 3.91 5.82
C GLN A 61 1.94 4.09 4.43
N PRO A 62 2.39 5.31 4.07
CA PRO A 62 3.28 5.53 2.93
C PRO A 62 4.50 4.62 2.95
N LEU A 63 4.83 4.08 1.78
CA LEU A 63 5.96 3.20 1.53
C LEU A 63 6.87 3.83 0.47
N ARG A 64 8.17 3.54 0.53
CA ARG A 64 9.13 3.88 -0.53
C ARG A 64 9.46 2.60 -1.30
N VAL A 65 9.40 2.67 -2.62
CA VAL A 65 9.81 1.58 -3.51
C VAL A 65 11.33 1.52 -3.50
N LEU A 66 11.87 0.34 -3.19
CA LEU A 66 13.30 0.08 -3.22
C LEU A 66 13.69 -0.54 -4.57
N ASP A 67 12.92 -1.51 -5.02
CA ASP A 67 13.19 -2.24 -6.26
C ASP A 67 11.92 -2.89 -6.81
N VAL A 68 11.93 -3.24 -8.09
CA VAL A 68 10.76 -3.74 -8.84
C VAL A 68 11.14 -4.97 -9.65
N CYS A 69 10.42 -6.06 -9.44
CA CYS A 69 10.45 -7.27 -10.26
C CYS A 69 9.00 -7.76 -10.42
N LEU A 70 8.27 -7.19 -11.37
CA LEU A 70 6.83 -7.42 -11.51
C LEU A 70 6.49 -8.93 -11.55
N PRO A 71 5.47 -9.37 -10.80
CA PRO A 71 4.49 -8.57 -10.05
C PRO A 71 4.91 -8.19 -8.61
N PHE A 72 6.17 -8.43 -8.24
CA PHE A 72 6.68 -8.23 -6.89
C PHE A 72 7.42 -6.89 -6.77
N VAL A 73 7.06 -6.09 -5.77
CA VAL A 73 7.67 -4.79 -5.51
C VAL A 73 8.27 -4.79 -4.11
N LEU A 74 9.58 -4.57 -4.02
CA LEU A 74 10.27 -4.44 -2.74
C LEU A 74 10.04 -3.01 -2.22
N VAL A 75 9.53 -2.90 -1.00
CA VAL A 75 9.22 -1.62 -0.38
C VAL A 75 9.75 -1.51 1.04
N GLU A 76 10.01 -0.28 1.48
CA GLU A 76 10.28 0.04 2.87
C GLU A 76 9.25 0.99 3.47
N SER A 77 8.99 0.82 4.76
CA SER A 77 8.25 1.79 5.57
C SER A 77 9.19 2.85 6.15
N ALA A 78 8.62 3.97 6.62
CA ALA A 78 9.40 4.99 7.33
C ALA A 78 10.09 4.47 8.61
N ARG A 79 9.63 3.33 9.15
CA ARG A 79 10.25 2.62 10.28
C ARG A 79 11.39 1.68 9.89
N ARG A 80 11.85 1.72 8.63
CA ARG A 80 12.88 0.83 8.07
C ARG A 80 12.51 -0.66 8.04
N ARG A 81 11.22 -0.99 8.16
CA ARG A 81 10.75 -2.36 7.88
C ARG A 81 10.60 -2.51 6.37
N THR A 82 11.24 -3.52 5.81
CA THR A 82 11.11 -3.93 4.41
C THR A 82 10.06 -5.02 4.26
N ARG A 83 9.42 -5.08 3.10
CA ARG A 83 8.54 -6.19 2.70
C ARG A 83 8.37 -6.19 1.19
N THR A 84 7.89 -7.30 0.66
CA THR A 84 7.48 -7.40 -0.74
C THR A 84 5.97 -7.21 -0.85
N LEU A 85 5.52 -6.46 -1.85
CA LEU A 85 4.12 -6.38 -2.25
C LEU A 85 3.91 -7.20 -3.52
N ASP A 86 2.87 -8.02 -3.56
CA ASP A 86 2.35 -8.58 -4.81
C ASP A 86 1.28 -7.62 -5.37
N VAL A 87 1.62 -6.91 -6.44
CA VAL A 87 0.76 -5.87 -7.03
C VAL A 87 -0.49 -6.43 -7.70
N ARG A 88 -0.58 -7.76 -7.92
CA ARG A 88 -1.82 -8.40 -8.39
C ARG A 88 -2.90 -8.43 -7.29
N THR A 89 -2.47 -8.38 -6.02
CA THR A 89 -3.34 -8.49 -4.85
C THR A 89 -3.57 -7.15 -4.16
N CYS A 90 -3.15 -6.03 -4.76
CA CYS A 90 -3.37 -4.72 -4.16
C CYS A 90 -3.56 -3.62 -5.19
N ARG A 91 -4.30 -2.59 -4.82
CA ARG A 91 -4.37 -1.33 -5.57
C ARG A 91 -3.44 -0.33 -4.91
N LEU A 92 -2.63 0.33 -5.74
CA LEU A 92 -1.63 1.29 -5.30
C LEU A 92 -2.00 2.69 -5.78
N ALA A 93 -1.65 3.68 -4.98
CA ALA A 93 -1.65 5.07 -5.41
C ALA A 93 -0.24 5.64 -5.28
N ARG A 94 0.20 6.38 -6.31
CA ARG A 94 1.40 7.20 -6.22
C ARG A 94 1.13 8.39 -5.32
N LEU A 95 2.01 8.57 -4.36
CA LEU A 95 2.05 9.77 -3.53
C LEU A 95 3.00 10.77 -4.16
N GLU A 96 2.70 12.05 -3.98
CA GLU A 96 3.62 13.10 -4.38
C GLU A 96 4.88 13.06 -3.52
N ASP A 97 6.01 13.31 -4.16
CA ASP A 97 7.31 13.06 -3.55
C ASP A 97 7.58 13.95 -2.33
N ARG A 98 7.16 15.22 -2.34
CA ARG A 98 7.30 16.12 -1.19
C ARG A 98 6.50 15.58 0.00
N PHE A 99 5.27 15.09 -0.21
CA PHE A 99 4.50 14.43 0.84
C PHE A 99 5.23 13.19 1.39
N GLY A 100 5.69 12.29 0.52
CA GLY A 100 6.40 11.07 0.90
C GLY A 100 7.68 11.36 1.71
N ARG A 101 8.53 12.26 1.18
CA ARG A 101 9.75 12.72 1.88
C ARG A 101 9.44 13.32 3.24
N MET A 102 8.43 14.18 3.33
CA MET A 102 8.00 14.80 4.59
C MET A 102 7.54 13.76 5.61
N TYR A 103 6.71 12.80 5.19
CA TYR A 103 6.23 11.71 6.05
C TYR A 103 7.41 10.91 6.62
N PHE A 104 8.32 10.44 5.75
CA PHE A 104 9.49 9.67 6.15
C PHE A 104 10.39 10.46 7.11
N LYS A 105 10.66 11.73 6.82
CA LYS A 105 11.44 12.62 7.69
C LYS A 105 10.82 12.75 9.07
N ARG A 106 9.50 12.98 9.17
CA ARG A 106 8.79 13.17 10.44
C ARG A 106 8.79 11.90 11.30
N ILE A 107 8.50 10.75 10.71
CA ILE A 107 8.49 9.47 11.44
C ILE A 107 9.90 9.08 11.90
N ARG A 108 10.91 9.17 11.02
CA ARG A 108 12.30 8.85 11.38
C ARG A 108 12.83 9.74 12.50
N ARG A 109 12.50 11.04 12.51
CA ARG A 109 12.84 11.97 13.62
C ARG A 109 12.21 11.54 14.95
N ARG A 110 10.92 11.20 14.94
CA ARG A 110 10.22 10.73 16.15
C ARG A 110 10.83 9.46 16.73
N ILE A 111 11.25 8.52 15.87
CA ILE A 111 11.92 7.28 16.30
C ILE A 111 13.25 7.59 16.97
N LYS A 112 14.10 8.43 16.35
CA LYS A 112 15.38 8.86 16.93
C LYS A 112 15.21 9.55 18.28
N GLN A 113 14.23 10.44 18.41
CA GLN A 113 13.93 11.13 19.68
C GLN A 113 13.53 10.14 20.78
N ARG A 114 12.69 9.14 20.47
CA ARG A 114 12.28 8.11 21.43
C ARG A 114 13.45 7.22 21.88
N GLN A 115 14.43 6.98 21.01
CA GLN A 115 15.63 6.23 21.37
C GLN A 115 16.52 7.04 22.31
N LYS A 116 16.69 8.35 22.04
CA LYS A 116 17.47 9.24 22.90
C LYS A 116 16.88 9.35 24.31
N ASN A 117 15.55 9.39 24.45
CA ASN A 117 14.89 9.51 25.76
C ASN A 117 14.87 8.20 26.58
N LYS A 118 15.34 7.09 26.01
CA LYS A 118 15.46 5.80 26.70
C LYS A 118 16.89 5.50 27.15
N MET A 119 17.86 6.28 26.70
CA MET A 119 19.24 6.32 27.21
C MET A 119 19.31 7.35 28.33
#